data_AF-A0A961E599-F1
#
_entry.id   AF-A0A961E599-F1
#
_cell.length_a   1.000
_cell.length_b   1.000
_cell.length_c   1.000
_cell.angle_alpha   90.00
_cell.angle_beta   90.00
_cell.angle_gamma   90.00
#
_symmetry.space_group_name_H-M   'P 1'
#
loop_
_entity.id
_entity.type
_entity.pdbx_description
1 polymer ?
#
loop_
_entity_poly.entity_id
_entity_poly.type
_entity_poly.pdbx_seq_one_letter_code
_entity_poly.pdbx_strand_id
1 'polypeptide(L)'
;PGPHDIGVDTIAALPEITAVGGTTLSTDLDGRWLQEQAWIDVPMSQGSSGGTSRLFGRPAYQHDVVVKRDSTHRLVPDVSAVADPFTGVKIVFDQVLRIGAGTSQAAPIWAGLTVLMNQYLIDHGGAAVGDITPLLYRVAAGSRLPGFHDITLGGNAVDTATEGYDLVTGLGTPDVDNLARDLLDAQAAQSLAYHYDPGGG
;
A
#
# COMPACT_ATOMS: atom_id res chain seq x y z
N PRO A 1 -6.09 17.64 17.15
CA PRO A 1 -5.82 18.44 15.93
C PRO A 1 -7.12 19.00 15.34
N GLY A 2 -7.13 20.28 14.95
CA GLY A 2 -8.23 20.87 14.20
C GLY A 2 -8.18 20.49 12.70
N PRO A 3 -9.21 20.81 11.90
CA PRO A 3 -9.26 20.46 10.47
C PRO A 3 -8.11 21.03 9.65
N HIS A 4 -7.48 22.11 10.10
CA HIS A 4 -6.33 22.76 9.45
C HIS A 4 -4.97 22.17 9.87
N ASP A 5 -4.93 21.35 10.91
CA ASP A 5 -3.71 20.74 11.46
C ASP A 5 -3.46 19.32 10.92
N ILE A 6 -4.37 18.79 10.10
CA ILE A 6 -4.30 17.43 9.53
C ILE A 6 -3.93 17.51 8.05
N GLY A 7 -2.70 17.16 7.71
CA GLY A 7 -2.22 17.10 6.33
C GLY A 7 -1.49 15.80 6.07
N VAL A 8 -1.35 15.48 4.79
CA VAL A 8 -0.52 14.37 4.30
C VAL A 8 0.74 14.94 3.66
N ASP A 9 1.82 14.15 3.66
CA ASP A 9 3.06 14.52 2.98
C ASP A 9 2.82 14.80 1.48
N THR A 10 3.39 15.88 0.96
CA THR A 10 3.10 16.34 -0.41
C THR A 10 3.55 15.34 -1.47
N ILE A 11 4.67 14.64 -1.25
CA ILE A 11 5.19 13.66 -2.21
C ILE A 11 4.33 12.39 -2.16
N ALA A 12 3.96 11.93 -0.96
CA ALA A 12 3.00 10.83 -0.81
C ALA A 12 1.62 11.18 -1.38
N ALA A 13 1.24 12.45 -1.41
CA ALA A 13 -0.05 12.89 -1.92
C ALA A 13 -0.13 12.97 -3.46
N LEU A 14 1.00 12.88 -4.17
CA LEU A 14 1.01 12.85 -5.63
C LEU A 14 0.26 11.60 -6.14
N PRO A 15 -0.72 11.74 -7.06
CA PRO A 15 -1.44 10.60 -7.61
C PRO A 15 -0.58 9.60 -8.39
N GLU A 16 0.60 10.02 -8.87
CA GLU A 16 1.54 9.19 -9.62
C GLU A 16 2.55 8.45 -8.73
N ILE A 17 2.49 8.64 -7.42
CA ILE A 17 3.36 7.99 -6.44
C ILE A 17 2.55 6.99 -5.62
N THR A 18 3.00 5.73 -5.60
CA THR A 18 2.50 4.73 -4.65
C THR A 18 2.96 5.11 -3.24
N ALA A 19 2.02 5.57 -2.41
CA ALA A 19 2.30 5.94 -1.03
C ALA A 19 2.26 4.71 -0.12
N VAL A 20 3.29 4.58 0.74
CA VAL A 20 3.47 3.42 1.60
C VAL A 20 3.33 3.81 3.08
N GLY A 21 2.30 3.29 3.73
CA GLY A 21 2.04 3.37 5.16
C GLY A 21 2.82 2.34 5.98
N GLY A 22 2.50 2.27 7.26
CA GLY A 22 3.25 1.51 8.25
C GLY A 22 2.41 0.57 9.10
N THR A 23 2.92 -0.64 9.31
CA THR A 23 2.33 -1.65 10.20
C THR A 23 3.30 -2.09 11.30
N THR A 24 2.73 -2.65 12.37
CA THR A 24 3.42 -3.46 13.37
C THR A 24 3.17 -4.93 13.02
N LEU A 25 4.24 -5.70 12.78
CA LEU A 25 4.17 -7.07 12.26
C LEU A 25 4.43 -8.12 13.34
N SER A 26 3.55 -9.12 13.44
CA SER A 26 3.75 -10.33 14.24
C SER A 26 4.06 -11.52 13.34
N THR A 27 5.08 -12.30 13.70
CA THR A 27 5.47 -13.53 13.00
C THR A 27 5.55 -14.72 13.94
N ASP A 28 5.44 -15.92 13.38
CA ASP A 28 5.75 -17.15 14.10
C ASP A 28 7.27 -17.34 14.29
N LEU A 29 7.66 -18.45 14.91
CA LEU A 29 9.08 -18.78 15.16
C LEU A 29 9.88 -19.05 13.87
N ASP A 30 9.20 -19.36 12.77
CA ASP A 30 9.80 -19.60 11.46
C ASP A 30 9.79 -18.33 10.58
N GLY A 31 9.30 -17.21 11.11
CA GLY A 31 9.19 -15.94 10.39
C GLY A 31 8.00 -15.86 9.43
N ARG A 32 7.02 -16.77 9.54
CA ARG A 32 5.78 -16.66 8.77
C ARG A 32 4.90 -15.56 9.34
N TRP A 33 4.19 -14.88 8.46
CA TRP A 33 3.20 -13.87 8.82
C TRP A 33 2.10 -14.48 9.71
N LEU A 34 1.75 -13.79 10.81
CA LEU A 34 0.63 -14.15 11.69
C LEU A 34 -0.47 -13.09 11.69
N GLN A 35 -0.09 -11.84 11.96
CA GLN A 35 -1.02 -10.73 12.06
C GLN A 35 -0.26 -9.41 11.93
N GLU A 36 -0.97 -8.38 11.46
CA GLU A 36 -0.53 -6.99 11.49
C GLU A 36 -1.58 -6.09 12.14
N GLN A 37 -1.09 -5.00 12.72
CA GLN A 37 -1.90 -3.86 13.16
C GLN A 37 -1.28 -2.57 12.61
N ALA A 38 -2.06 -1.51 12.54
CA ALA A 38 -1.56 -0.19 12.16
C ALA A 38 -0.47 0.27 13.16
N TRP A 39 0.65 0.76 12.62
CA TRP A 39 1.73 1.26 13.45
C TRP A 39 1.33 2.60 14.09
N ILE A 40 1.36 2.62 15.42
CA ILE A 40 1.19 3.84 16.22
C ILE A 40 2.07 3.77 17.47
N ASP A 41 2.82 4.84 17.71
CA ASP A 41 3.56 5.08 18.93
C ASP A 41 3.06 6.39 19.55
N VAL A 42 2.16 6.27 20.53
CA VAL A 42 1.53 7.41 21.20
C VAL A 42 2.54 8.26 21.97
N PRO A 43 3.45 7.69 22.79
CA PRO A 43 4.47 8.48 23.49
C PRO A 43 5.34 9.34 22.58
N MET A 44 5.72 8.82 21.41
CA MET A 44 6.55 9.56 20.45
C MET A 44 5.75 10.35 19.41
N SER A 45 4.42 10.26 19.41
CA SER A 45 3.54 10.83 18.37
C SER A 45 3.97 10.41 16.96
N GLN A 46 4.41 9.15 16.81
CA GLN A 46 4.80 8.55 15.54
C GLN A 46 3.78 7.48 15.14
N GLY A 47 3.76 7.12 13.86
CA GLY A 47 2.87 6.09 13.35
C GLY A 47 2.76 6.15 11.84
N SER A 48 1.88 5.31 11.30
CA SER A 48 1.57 5.34 9.88
C SER A 48 1.06 6.71 9.47
N SER A 49 1.69 7.28 8.43
CA SER A 49 1.18 8.49 7.79
C SER A 49 0.02 8.14 6.87
N GLY A 50 -1.10 8.84 7.01
CA GLY A 50 -2.25 8.67 6.15
C GLY A 50 -3.33 9.71 6.43
N GLY A 51 -4.28 9.82 5.49
CA GLY A 51 -5.31 10.84 5.50
C GLY A 51 -5.69 11.29 4.09
N THR A 52 -6.27 12.49 4.00
CA THR A 52 -6.83 13.04 2.77
C THR A 52 -5.97 14.21 2.28
N SER A 53 -5.60 14.20 1.00
CA SER A 53 -4.89 15.32 0.37
C SER A 53 -5.73 16.60 0.42
N ARG A 54 -5.05 17.75 0.56
CA ARG A 54 -5.66 19.07 0.36
C ARG A 54 -5.32 19.70 -0.99
N LEU A 55 -4.45 19.06 -1.76
CA LEU A 55 -3.86 19.63 -2.98
C LEU A 55 -4.33 18.90 -4.24
N PHE A 56 -4.53 17.59 -4.14
CA PHE A 56 -4.79 16.73 -5.28
C PHE A 56 -6.19 16.15 -5.22
N GLY A 57 -6.92 16.27 -6.32
CA GLY A 57 -8.23 15.65 -6.50
C GLY A 57 -8.14 14.12 -6.49
N ARG A 58 -9.30 13.47 -6.33
CA ARG A 58 -9.44 12.02 -6.35
C ARG A 58 -8.99 11.46 -7.70
N PRO A 59 -7.93 10.63 -7.77
CA PRO A 59 -7.59 9.95 -9.02
C PRO A 59 -8.65 8.90 -9.36
N ALA A 60 -8.80 8.61 -10.66
CA ALA A 60 -9.84 7.70 -11.15
C ALA A 60 -9.77 6.30 -10.50
N TYR A 61 -8.57 5.81 -10.22
CA TYR A 61 -8.37 4.50 -9.58
C TYR A 61 -8.85 4.44 -8.11
N GLN A 62 -9.06 5.59 -7.45
CA GLN A 62 -9.61 5.68 -6.10
C GLN A 62 -11.09 6.09 -6.07
N HIS A 63 -11.74 6.26 -7.21
CA HIS A 63 -13.10 6.82 -7.26
C HIS A 63 -14.12 6.01 -6.47
N ASP A 64 -13.99 4.68 -6.50
CA ASP A 64 -14.91 3.77 -5.82
C ASP A 64 -14.51 3.49 -4.35
N VAL A 65 -13.42 4.10 -3.89
CA VAL A 65 -12.95 3.98 -2.50
C VAL A 65 -13.68 5.00 -1.62
N VAL A 66 -14.50 4.48 -0.73
CA VAL A 66 -15.34 5.29 0.17
C VAL A 66 -14.71 5.38 1.55
N VAL A 67 -14.41 6.61 1.97
CA VAL A 67 -14.00 6.91 3.36
C VAL A 67 -14.85 8.05 3.91
N LYS A 68 -15.14 8.01 5.22
CA LYS A 68 -16.03 8.99 5.87
C LYS A 68 -15.54 10.45 5.75
N ARG A 69 -14.23 10.66 5.68
CA ARG A 69 -13.61 11.99 5.78
C ARG A 69 -13.68 12.78 4.48
N ASP A 70 -13.67 12.10 3.34
CA ASP A 70 -13.53 12.77 2.05
C ASP A 70 -13.93 11.85 0.89
N SER A 71 -14.53 12.43 -0.14
CA SER A 71 -14.91 11.75 -1.38
C SER A 71 -14.32 12.35 -2.65
N THR A 72 -13.49 13.41 -2.54
CA THR A 72 -13.09 14.24 -3.69
C THR A 72 -11.59 14.45 -3.86
N HIS A 73 -10.77 14.05 -2.90
CA HIS A 73 -9.31 14.26 -2.86
C HIS A 73 -8.55 12.96 -2.73
N ARG A 74 -7.29 12.92 -3.18
CA ARG A 74 -6.40 11.74 -3.08
C ARG A 74 -6.30 11.25 -1.63
N LEU A 75 -6.53 9.95 -1.42
CA LEU A 75 -6.43 9.30 -0.10
C LEU A 75 -5.07 8.63 0.09
N VAL A 76 -4.41 8.79 1.23
CA VAL A 76 -3.07 8.24 1.51
C VAL A 76 -3.17 7.35 2.76
N PRO A 77 -2.41 6.24 2.87
CA PRO A 77 -1.51 5.65 1.87
C PRO A 77 -2.27 4.79 0.84
N ASP A 78 -1.56 4.24 -0.15
CA ASP A 78 -2.14 3.24 -1.06
C ASP A 78 -2.00 1.84 -0.48
N VAL A 79 -0.85 1.54 0.11
CA VAL A 79 -0.47 0.23 0.66
C VAL A 79 0.39 0.44 1.90
N SER A 80 0.71 -0.62 2.62
CA SER A 80 1.57 -0.55 3.81
C SER A 80 2.58 -1.69 3.89
N ALA A 81 3.63 -1.49 4.68
CA ALA A 81 4.55 -2.55 5.08
C ALA A 81 5.06 -2.28 6.51
N VAL A 82 5.83 -3.22 7.05
CA VAL A 82 6.38 -3.11 8.41
C VAL A 82 7.16 -1.79 8.59
N ALA A 83 6.82 -1.08 9.66
CA ALA A 83 7.37 0.23 9.98
C ALA A 83 7.62 0.42 11.49
N ASP A 84 7.01 -0.38 12.36
CA ASP A 84 7.18 -0.23 13.80
C ASP A 84 8.62 -0.56 14.24
N PRO A 85 9.32 0.33 15.00
CA PRO A 85 10.61 0.01 15.59
C PRO A 85 10.65 -1.27 16.44
N PHE A 86 9.54 -1.67 17.06
CA PHE A 86 9.46 -2.90 17.84
C PHE A 86 9.49 -4.16 16.97
N THR A 87 9.12 -4.04 15.70
CA THR A 87 9.10 -5.15 14.71
C THR A 87 9.99 -4.82 13.50
N GLY A 88 10.91 -3.86 13.66
CA GLY A 88 11.67 -3.27 12.57
C GLY A 88 12.75 -4.18 12.00
N VAL A 89 13.24 -3.84 10.81
CA VAL A 89 14.29 -4.61 10.14
C VAL A 89 15.67 -4.26 10.67
N LYS A 90 16.51 -5.28 10.89
CA LYS A 90 17.93 -5.11 11.22
C LYS A 90 18.71 -4.56 10.02
N ILE A 91 19.41 -3.45 10.23
CA ILE A 91 20.26 -2.81 9.22
C ILE A 91 21.67 -2.63 9.77
N VAL A 92 22.66 -2.50 8.89
CA VAL A 92 24.03 -2.09 9.26
C VAL A 92 24.22 -0.65 8.85
N PHE A 93 24.49 0.22 9.82
CA PHE A 93 24.77 1.64 9.60
C PHE A 93 26.06 1.99 10.33
N ASP A 94 27.03 2.57 9.64
CA ASP A 94 28.38 2.83 10.15
C ASP A 94 29.05 1.61 10.81
N GLN A 95 28.94 0.44 10.16
CA GLN A 95 29.45 -0.85 10.66
C GLN A 95 28.80 -1.32 11.98
N VAL A 96 27.71 -0.70 12.41
CA VAL A 96 26.97 -1.05 13.63
C VAL A 96 25.59 -1.57 13.27
N LEU A 97 25.17 -2.65 13.92
CA LEU A 97 23.82 -3.17 13.81
C LEU A 97 22.82 -2.18 14.45
N ARG A 98 21.83 -1.76 13.67
CA ARG A 98 20.74 -0.87 14.09
C ARG A 98 19.40 -1.49 13.69
N ILE A 99 18.33 -0.96 14.26
CA ILE A 99 16.97 -1.25 13.83
C ILE A 99 16.51 -0.09 12.95
N GLY A 100 16.18 -0.40 11.70
CA GLY A 100 15.45 0.52 10.82
C GLY A 100 13.96 0.42 11.13
N ALA A 101 13.26 1.51 10.92
CA ALA A 101 11.83 1.63 11.17
C ALA A 101 11.25 2.80 10.37
N GLY A 102 9.98 3.09 10.57
CA GLY A 102 9.24 4.16 9.91
C GLY A 102 8.71 3.76 8.54
N THR A 103 7.82 4.59 8.00
CA THR A 103 7.40 4.47 6.60
C THR A 103 8.59 4.64 5.64
N SER A 104 9.68 5.29 6.10
CA SER A 104 10.98 5.31 5.42
C SER A 104 11.59 3.92 5.22
N GLN A 105 11.29 2.95 6.08
CA GLN A 105 11.63 1.54 5.88
C GLN A 105 10.57 0.80 5.06
N ALA A 106 9.29 1.10 5.26
CA ALA A 106 8.20 0.46 4.52
C ALA A 106 8.32 0.70 3.00
N ALA A 107 8.68 1.93 2.59
CA ALA A 107 8.84 2.30 1.18
C ALA A 107 9.87 1.44 0.41
N PRO A 108 11.14 1.29 0.87
CA PRO A 108 12.11 0.42 0.20
C PRO A 108 11.75 -1.07 0.28
N ILE A 109 11.01 -1.51 1.30
CA ILE A 109 10.46 -2.88 1.33
C ILE A 109 9.50 -3.07 0.14
N TRP A 110 8.53 -2.17 -0.03
CA TRP A 110 7.60 -2.21 -1.17
C TRP A 110 8.30 -2.12 -2.53
N ALA A 111 9.35 -1.30 -2.64
CA ALA A 111 10.16 -1.24 -3.85
C ALA A 111 10.82 -2.59 -4.16
N GLY A 112 11.41 -3.25 -3.16
CA GLY A 112 12.00 -4.59 -3.31
C GLY A 112 10.97 -5.65 -3.68
N LEU A 113 9.80 -5.65 -3.04
CA LEU A 113 8.70 -6.55 -3.39
C LEU A 113 8.21 -6.33 -4.82
N THR A 114 8.14 -5.07 -5.28
CA THR A 114 7.78 -4.73 -6.66
C THR A 114 8.78 -5.30 -7.67
N VAL A 115 10.07 -5.32 -7.34
CA VAL A 115 11.09 -5.97 -8.18
C VAL A 115 10.83 -7.48 -8.29
N LEU A 116 10.49 -8.14 -7.18
CA LEU A 116 10.17 -9.58 -7.18
C LEU A 116 8.89 -9.88 -7.98
N MET A 117 7.86 -9.04 -7.85
CA MET A 117 6.65 -9.15 -8.65
C MET A 117 6.95 -8.96 -10.14
N ASN A 118 7.78 -7.98 -10.52
CA ASN A 118 8.22 -7.80 -11.90
C ASN A 118 8.95 -9.03 -12.44
N GLN A 119 9.83 -9.62 -11.66
CA GLN A 119 10.52 -10.86 -12.04
C GLN A 119 9.50 -11.97 -12.33
N TYR A 120 8.54 -12.18 -11.43
CA TYR A 120 7.48 -13.16 -11.61
C TYR A 120 6.68 -12.90 -12.90
N LEU A 121 6.23 -11.66 -13.12
CA LEU A 121 5.43 -11.30 -14.29
C LEU A 121 6.18 -11.59 -15.60
N ILE A 122 7.45 -11.16 -15.68
CA ILE A 122 8.28 -11.37 -16.89
C ILE A 122 8.49 -12.86 -17.15
N ASP A 123 8.79 -13.65 -16.11
CA ASP A 123 9.01 -15.10 -16.25
C ASP A 123 7.74 -15.85 -16.70
N HIS A 124 6.56 -15.27 -16.49
CA HIS A 124 5.26 -15.85 -16.87
C HIS A 124 4.61 -15.15 -18.08
N GLY A 125 5.39 -14.39 -18.86
CA GLY A 125 4.95 -13.79 -20.13
C GLY A 125 4.14 -12.50 -19.99
N GLY A 126 4.11 -11.92 -18.79
CA GLY A 126 3.62 -10.56 -18.54
C GLY A 126 4.68 -9.49 -18.82
N ALA A 127 4.39 -8.26 -18.39
CA ALA A 127 5.27 -7.11 -18.50
C ALA A 127 5.57 -6.50 -17.12
N ALA A 128 6.62 -5.68 -17.04
CA ALA A 128 6.89 -4.91 -15.83
C ALA A 128 5.71 -3.98 -15.50
N VAL A 129 5.39 -3.82 -14.20
CA VAL A 129 4.17 -3.15 -13.73
C VAL A 129 4.08 -1.66 -14.06
N GLY A 130 5.20 -0.97 -14.29
CA GLY A 130 5.21 0.48 -14.50
C GLY A 130 4.62 1.25 -13.30
N ASP A 131 3.68 2.15 -13.54
CA ASP A 131 2.84 2.72 -12.48
C ASP A 131 1.87 1.64 -11.98
N ILE A 132 2.25 1.03 -10.86
CA ILE A 132 1.50 -0.08 -10.26
C ILE A 132 0.21 0.39 -9.59
N THR A 133 0.10 1.67 -9.21
CA THR A 133 -0.97 2.16 -8.33
C THR A 133 -2.38 1.86 -8.88
N PRO A 134 -2.71 2.18 -10.15
CA PRO A 134 -4.01 1.83 -10.72
C PRO A 134 -4.29 0.32 -10.76
N LEU A 135 -3.26 -0.51 -10.91
CA LEU A 135 -3.39 -1.96 -10.90
C LEU A 135 -3.70 -2.48 -9.49
N LEU A 136 -3.08 -1.92 -8.45
CA LEU A 136 -3.34 -2.31 -7.05
C LEU A 136 -4.81 -2.12 -6.67
N TYR A 137 -5.40 -0.97 -7.01
CA TYR A 137 -6.83 -0.71 -6.75
C TYR A 137 -7.74 -1.62 -7.57
N ARG A 138 -7.35 -1.96 -8.81
CA ARG A 138 -8.11 -2.92 -9.62
C ARG A 138 -8.10 -4.31 -9.00
N VAL A 139 -6.94 -4.76 -8.52
CA VAL A 139 -6.80 -6.05 -7.83
C VAL A 139 -7.66 -6.06 -6.57
N ALA A 140 -7.56 -5.02 -5.75
CA ALA A 140 -8.36 -4.89 -4.53
C ALA A 140 -9.87 -4.85 -4.78
N ALA A 141 -10.31 -4.32 -5.93
CA ALA A 141 -11.73 -4.21 -6.28
C ALA A 141 -12.39 -5.56 -6.62
N GLY A 142 -11.64 -6.61 -6.96
CA GLY A 142 -12.27 -7.89 -7.30
C GLY A 142 -11.41 -8.95 -7.97
N SER A 143 -10.11 -9.04 -7.67
CA SER A 143 -9.29 -10.15 -8.15
C SER A 143 -9.65 -11.49 -7.50
N ARG A 144 -9.12 -12.56 -8.09
CA ARG A 144 -9.44 -13.95 -7.71
C ARG A 144 -8.81 -14.34 -6.36
N LEU A 145 -7.61 -13.85 -6.07
CA LEU A 145 -6.89 -14.16 -4.85
C LEU A 145 -6.92 -12.97 -3.87
N PRO A 146 -6.78 -13.19 -2.57
CA PRO A 146 -6.57 -12.10 -1.62
C PRO A 146 -5.13 -11.58 -1.80
N GLY A 147 -4.97 -10.52 -2.60
CA GLY A 147 -3.66 -9.90 -2.87
C GLY A 147 -3.11 -9.03 -1.73
N PHE A 148 -3.95 -8.72 -0.73
CA PHE A 148 -3.56 -7.92 0.42
C PHE A 148 -4.01 -8.55 1.73
N HIS A 149 -3.18 -8.44 2.75
CA HIS A 149 -3.62 -8.60 4.13
C HIS A 149 -4.26 -7.29 4.56
N ASP A 150 -5.55 -7.34 4.88
CA ASP A 150 -6.32 -6.20 5.37
C ASP A 150 -6.02 -5.95 6.86
N ILE A 151 -5.66 -4.71 7.20
CA ILE A 151 -5.32 -4.32 8.57
C ILE A 151 -6.52 -3.59 9.14
N THR A 152 -7.13 -4.18 10.17
CA THR A 152 -8.39 -3.67 10.74
C THR A 152 -8.24 -3.22 12.20
N LEU A 153 -7.03 -3.26 12.74
CA LEU A 153 -6.72 -2.92 14.13
C LEU A 153 -5.72 -1.78 14.24
N GLY A 154 -5.92 -0.92 15.22
CA GLY A 154 -5.07 0.23 15.49
C GLY A 154 -5.52 1.48 14.73
N GLY A 155 -4.61 2.43 14.57
CA GLY A 155 -4.89 3.70 13.91
C GLY A 155 -3.65 4.55 13.75
N ASN A 156 -3.85 5.82 13.43
CA ASN A 156 -2.85 6.86 13.62
C ASN A 156 -3.45 7.97 14.50
N ALA A 157 -2.82 9.14 14.55
CA ALA A 157 -3.30 10.24 15.39
C ALA A 157 -4.69 10.80 15.00
N VAL A 158 -5.22 10.44 13.84
CA VAL A 158 -6.43 11.06 13.24
C VAL A 158 -7.46 10.06 12.71
N ASP A 159 -7.06 8.80 12.50
CA ASP A 159 -7.82 7.75 11.85
C ASP A 159 -7.67 6.40 12.53
N THR A 160 -8.63 5.51 12.28
CA THR A 160 -8.65 4.13 12.75
C THR A 160 -8.64 3.21 11.54
N ALA A 161 -7.91 2.12 11.65
CA ALA A 161 -7.89 1.07 10.63
C ALA A 161 -9.28 0.37 10.60
N THR A 162 -9.76 0.00 9.41
CA THR A 162 -11.11 -0.56 9.21
C THR A 162 -11.09 -1.62 8.13
N GLU A 163 -12.16 -2.40 7.98
CA GLU A 163 -12.29 -3.36 6.88
C GLU A 163 -12.18 -2.68 5.52
N GLY A 164 -11.38 -3.27 4.63
CA GLY A 164 -11.10 -2.76 3.30
C GLY A 164 -10.10 -1.60 3.31
N TYR A 165 -10.21 -0.70 2.34
CA TYR A 165 -9.33 0.46 2.30
C TYR A 165 -9.57 1.38 3.50
N ASP A 166 -8.49 1.78 4.17
CA ASP A 166 -8.54 2.77 5.24
C ASP A 166 -7.42 3.84 5.13
N LEU A 167 -7.57 4.93 5.90
CA LEU A 167 -6.67 6.09 5.86
C LEU A 167 -5.43 5.96 6.75
N VAL A 168 -5.13 4.75 7.21
CA VAL A 168 -4.00 4.43 8.06
C VAL A 168 -3.09 3.46 7.33
N THR A 169 -3.66 2.41 6.74
CA THR A 169 -2.95 1.30 6.12
C THR A 169 -3.25 1.10 4.63
N GLY A 170 -4.16 1.88 4.06
CA GLY A 170 -4.50 1.83 2.64
C GLY A 170 -5.20 0.51 2.32
N LEU A 171 -4.77 -0.15 1.23
CA LEU A 171 -5.21 -1.50 0.88
C LEU A 171 -4.64 -2.60 1.78
N GLY A 172 -3.71 -2.26 2.69
CA GLY A 172 -3.02 -3.20 3.56
C GLY A 172 -1.62 -3.59 3.08
N THR A 173 -1.10 -4.70 3.59
CA THR A 173 0.23 -5.23 3.21
C THR A 173 0.09 -6.30 2.13
N PRO A 174 1.10 -6.53 1.27
CA PRO A 174 0.93 -7.45 0.14
C PRO A 174 1.09 -8.91 0.56
N ASP A 175 0.16 -9.77 0.12
CA ASP A 175 0.49 -11.18 -0.12
C ASP A 175 1.14 -11.24 -1.50
N VAL A 176 2.48 -11.33 -1.52
CA VAL A 176 3.27 -11.12 -2.73
C VAL A 176 3.00 -12.19 -3.81
N ASP A 177 2.75 -13.45 -3.41
CA ASP A 177 2.46 -14.52 -4.39
C ASP A 177 1.08 -14.33 -5.01
N ASN A 178 0.06 -14.05 -4.18
CA ASN A 178 -1.29 -13.78 -4.67
C ASN A 178 -1.33 -12.52 -5.54
N LEU A 179 -0.71 -11.43 -5.06
CA LEU A 179 -0.68 -10.16 -5.76
C LEU A 179 0.03 -10.27 -7.12
N ALA A 180 1.16 -10.97 -7.20
CA ALA A 180 1.86 -11.17 -8.48
C ALA A 180 0.99 -11.93 -9.51
N ARG A 181 0.27 -12.97 -9.07
CA ARG A 181 -0.66 -13.74 -9.91
C ARG A 181 -1.84 -12.89 -10.37
N ASP A 182 -2.43 -12.11 -9.48
CA ASP A 182 -3.55 -11.25 -9.81
C ASP A 182 -3.14 -10.09 -10.73
N LEU A 183 -1.92 -9.56 -10.58
CA LEU A 183 -1.35 -8.57 -11.50
C LEU A 183 -1.16 -9.16 -12.91
N LEU A 184 -0.73 -10.42 -13.02
CA LEU A 184 -0.61 -11.11 -14.29
C LEU A 184 -1.98 -11.29 -14.95
N ASP A 185 -2.96 -11.77 -14.18
CA ASP A 185 -4.35 -11.94 -14.64
C ASP A 185 -4.94 -10.58 -15.10
N ALA A 186 -4.64 -9.50 -14.38
CA ALA A 186 -5.06 -8.14 -14.74
C ALA A 186 -4.42 -7.64 -16.04
N GLN A 187 -3.14 -7.95 -16.31
CA GLN A 187 -2.48 -7.61 -17.57
C GLN A 187 -3.09 -8.37 -18.75
N ALA A 188 -3.40 -9.65 -18.57
CA ALA A 188 -4.05 -10.47 -19.59
C ALA A 188 -5.48 -9.97 -19.90
N ALA A 189 -6.24 -9.54 -18.88
CA ALA A 189 -7.57 -8.97 -19.09
C ALA A 189 -7.53 -7.65 -19.89
N GLN A 190 -6.52 -6.81 -19.66
CA GLN A 190 -6.32 -5.57 -20.41
C GLN A 190 -6.00 -5.82 -21.88
N SER A 191 -5.13 -6.78 -22.18
CA SER A 191 -4.75 -7.09 -23.57
C SER A 191 -5.95 -7.64 -24.36
N LEU A 192 -6.78 -8.50 -23.73
CA LEU A 192 -8.01 -9.00 -24.34
C LEU A 192 -9.03 -7.89 -24.61
N ALA A 193 -9.19 -6.94 -23.69
CA ALA A 193 -10.09 -5.79 -23.88
C ALA A 193 -9.64 -4.90 -25.04
N TYR A 194 -8.33 -4.69 -25.21
CA TYR A 194 -7.78 -3.93 -26.35
C TYR A 194 -8.00 -4.65 -27.69
N HIS A 195 -7.90 -5.98 -27.71
CA HIS A 195 -8.15 -6.77 -28.92
C HIS A 195 -9.63 -6.93 -29.28
N TYR A 196 -10.55 -6.61 -28.37
CA TYR A 196 -11.99 -6.74 -28.59
C TYR A 196 -12.69 -5.44 -29.01
N ASP A 197 -11.99 -4.31 -29.19
CA ASP A 197 -12.64 -3.07 -29.68
C ASP A 197 -13.26 -3.30 -31.08
N PRO A 198 -14.61 -3.38 -31.20
CA PRO A 198 -15.27 -3.60 -32.48
C PRO A 198 -15.35 -2.31 -33.32
N GLY A 199 -14.80 -1.20 -32.83
CA GLY A 199 -14.98 0.16 -33.35
C GLY A 199 -13.89 0.70 -34.27
N GLY A 200 -12.95 -0.13 -34.74
CA GLY A 200 -11.97 0.28 -35.75
C GLY A 200 -12.56 0.35 -37.16
N GLY A 201 -13.35 1.39 -37.47
CA GLY A 201 -13.90 1.68 -38.80
C GLY A 201 -14.05 3.18 -39.04
#